data_AF-A0A3Q3FDU3-F1
#
_entry.id   AF-A0A3Q3FDU3-F1
#
_cell.length_a   1.000
_cell.length_b   1.000
_cell.length_c   1.000
_cell.angle_alpha   90.00
_cell.angle_beta   90.00
_cell.angle_gamma   90.00
#
_symmetry.space_group_name_H-M   'P 1'
#
loop_
_entity.id
_entity.type
_entity.pdbx_description
1 polymer ?
#
loop_
_entity_poly.entity_id
_entity_poly.type
_entity_poly.pdbx_seq_one_letter_code
_entity_poly.pdbx_strand_id
1 'polypeptide(L)'
;MDKWTYRRECYDCTSCDEGSGLKRKTSCTIESDTVCEPLEGFYCSDSREDCEEARKHRRCEPGEYIREQGTSSTDTVCSTCSDGTFSDGTFTSCRNHKQ
;
A
#
# COMPACT_ATOMS: atom_id res chain seq x y z
N MET A 1 15.01 18.25 -6.89
CA MET A 1 15.97 19.38 -6.78
C MET A 1 16.92 19.05 -5.64
N ASP A 2 17.98 18.31 -5.95
CA ASP A 2 18.88 17.78 -4.93
C ASP A 2 19.88 18.85 -4.52
N LYS A 3 19.76 19.24 -3.26
CA LYS A 3 20.43 20.40 -2.66
C LYS A 3 21.92 20.09 -2.54
N TRP A 4 22.78 20.91 -3.14
CA TRP A 4 24.23 20.80 -3.00
C TRP A 4 24.61 20.80 -1.51
N THR A 5 25.15 19.68 -1.04
CA THR A 5 25.68 19.58 0.33
C THR A 5 27.19 19.65 0.26
N TYR A 6 27.81 20.42 1.15
CA TYR A 6 29.29 20.54 1.26
C TYR A 6 29.93 19.31 1.94
N ARG A 7 29.23 18.17 1.97
CA ARG A 7 29.66 16.97 2.69
C ARG A 7 30.77 16.27 1.90
N ARG A 8 31.83 15.83 2.60
CA ARG A 8 32.99 15.13 2.01
C ARG A 8 32.68 13.69 1.58
N GLU A 9 31.46 13.22 1.86
CA GLU A 9 31.02 11.83 1.72
C GLU A 9 29.57 11.83 1.25
N CYS A 10 29.19 10.85 0.42
CA CYS A 10 27.81 10.68 -0.04
C CYS A 10 26.89 10.33 1.14
N TYR A 11 25.60 10.62 0.99
CA TYR A 11 24.59 10.10 1.91
C TYR A 11 24.48 8.58 1.72
N ASP A 12 24.23 7.88 2.82
CA ASP A 12 23.87 6.46 2.74
C ASP A 12 22.49 6.34 2.09
N CYS A 13 22.30 5.26 1.33
CA CYS A 13 21.06 5.06 0.61
C CYS A 13 19.94 4.65 1.56
N THR A 14 18.76 5.20 1.35
CA THR A 14 17.56 4.78 2.07
C THR A 14 17.32 3.28 1.85
N SER A 15 17.07 2.55 2.94
CA SER A 15 16.74 1.13 2.90
C SER A 15 15.23 0.94 3.06
N CYS A 16 14.60 0.25 2.12
CA CYS A 16 13.19 -0.11 2.22
C CYS A 16 13.06 -1.36 3.10
N ASP A 17 12.56 -1.18 4.32
CA ASP A 17 12.39 -2.27 5.28
C ASP A 17 11.08 -3.04 5.02
N GLU A 18 11.19 -4.36 4.90
CA GLU A 18 10.02 -5.22 4.72
C GLU A 18 9.11 -5.23 5.96
N GLY A 19 9.67 -4.98 7.16
CA GLY A 19 8.92 -4.83 8.41
C GLY A 19 8.03 -3.59 8.41
N SER A 20 8.42 -2.54 7.68
CA SER A 20 7.60 -1.35 7.42
C SER A 20 6.64 -1.54 6.24
N GLY A 21 6.51 -2.76 5.69
CA GLY A 21 5.61 -3.07 4.59
C GLY A 21 6.12 -2.59 3.23
N LEU A 22 7.42 -2.35 3.06
CA LEU A 22 8.02 -1.78 1.85
C LEU A 22 8.93 -2.76 1.14
N LYS A 23 9.14 -2.53 -0.16
CA LYS A 23 10.16 -3.16 -0.99
C LYS A 23 10.84 -2.13 -1.86
N ARG A 24 12.06 -2.45 -2.30
CA ARG A 24 12.84 -1.56 -3.17
C ARG A 24 12.29 -1.59 -4.59
N LYS A 25 11.83 -0.43 -5.08
CA LYS A 25 11.42 -0.23 -6.47
C LYS A 25 12.59 0.16 -7.35
N THR A 26 13.38 1.11 -6.88
CA THR A 26 14.54 1.63 -7.60
C THR A 26 15.70 1.76 -6.64
N SER A 27 16.85 1.21 -7.00
CA SER A 27 18.07 1.32 -6.20
C SER A 27 18.62 2.73 -6.28
N CYS A 28 19.22 3.20 -5.17
CA CYS A 28 19.96 4.44 -5.16
C CYS A 28 21.08 4.46 -6.23
N THR A 29 21.38 5.66 -6.68
CA THR A 29 22.51 5.99 -7.55
C THR A 29 23.35 7.09 -6.87
N ILE A 30 24.39 7.56 -7.55
CA ILE A 30 25.21 8.68 -7.06
C ILE A 30 24.41 10.00 -6.96
N GLU A 31 23.30 10.09 -7.69
CA GLU A 31 22.51 11.31 -7.88
C GLU A 31 21.06 11.18 -7.39
N SER A 32 20.63 10.01 -6.95
CA SER A 32 19.25 9.77 -6.50
C SER A 32 19.21 8.71 -5.41
N ASP A 33 18.31 8.89 -4.45
CA ASP A 33 18.11 7.92 -3.38
C ASP A 33 17.28 6.71 -3.85
N THR A 34 17.21 5.69 -3.02
CA THR A 34 16.36 4.51 -3.21
C THR A 34 14.89 4.91 -3.15
N VAL A 35 14.12 4.56 -4.18
CA VAL A 35 12.66 4.70 -4.15
C VAL A 35 12.05 3.42 -3.61
N CYS A 36 11.28 3.56 -2.54
CA CYS A 36 10.53 2.46 -1.92
C CYS A 36 9.11 2.38 -2.48
N GLU A 37 8.61 1.15 -2.67
CA GLU A 37 7.21 0.89 -2.98
C GLU A 37 6.60 -0.04 -1.92
N PRO A 38 5.28 0.03 -1.68
CA PRO A 38 4.64 -0.87 -0.72
C PRO A 38 4.64 -2.32 -1.23
N LEU A 39 4.69 -3.25 -0.27
CA LEU A 39 4.48 -4.67 -0.50
C LEU A 39 3.04 -4.95 -0.95
N GLU A 40 2.82 -6.12 -1.54
CA GLU A 40 1.48 -6.54 -1.93
C GLU A 40 0.57 -6.64 -0.70
N GLY A 41 -0.63 -6.05 -0.80
CA GLY A 41 -1.55 -5.93 0.33
C GLY A 41 -1.23 -4.76 1.29
N PHE A 42 -0.36 -3.84 0.89
CA PHE A 42 -0.06 -2.59 1.60
C PHE A 42 -0.24 -1.38 0.69
N TYR A 43 -0.45 -0.20 1.29
CA TYR A 43 -0.53 1.07 0.61
C TYR A 43 0.22 2.16 1.37
N CYS A 44 0.70 3.14 0.63
CA CYS A 44 1.29 4.36 1.16
C CYS A 44 0.20 5.41 1.29
N SER A 45 -0.07 5.87 2.52
CA SER A 45 -0.99 6.99 2.73
C SER A 45 -0.40 8.33 2.35
N ASP A 46 0.93 8.44 2.38
CA ASP A 46 1.66 9.64 2.01
C ASP A 46 1.88 9.72 0.51
N SER A 47 1.73 10.93 -0.04
CA SER A 47 1.97 11.24 -1.45
C SER A 47 3.46 11.52 -1.75
N ARG A 48 4.36 11.12 -0.85
CA ARG A 48 5.80 11.27 -1.05
C ARG A 48 6.28 10.15 -1.98
N GLU A 49 7.26 10.46 -2.82
CA GLU A 49 7.85 9.46 -3.72
C GLU A 49 8.58 8.37 -2.93
N ASP A 50 9.12 8.75 -1.78
CA ASP A 50 9.78 7.87 -0.82
C ASP A 50 8.76 7.50 0.26
N CYS A 51 8.02 6.41 0.03
CA CYS A 51 7.12 5.87 1.04
C CYS A 51 7.94 5.33 2.22
N GLU A 52 7.92 6.03 3.36
CA GLU A 52 8.71 5.68 4.55
C GLU A 52 8.07 4.54 5.36
N GLU A 53 6.73 4.45 5.37
CA GLU A 53 5.98 3.37 5.99
C GLU A 53 4.73 3.04 5.17
N ALA A 54 4.53 1.75 4.89
CA ALA A 54 3.34 1.27 4.21
C ALA A 54 2.34 0.68 5.21
N ARG A 55 1.06 1.02 5.05
CA ARG A 55 -0.03 0.51 5.87
C ARG A 55 -0.66 -0.70 5.19
N LYS A 56 -0.97 -1.73 5.96
CA LYS A 56 -1.66 -2.91 5.42
C LYS A 56 -3.06 -2.53 4.95
N HIS A 57 -3.49 -3.07 3.81
CA HIS A 57 -4.85 -2.92 3.32
C HIS A 57 -5.86 -3.44 4.34
N ARG A 58 -6.95 -2.70 4.53
CA ARG A 58 -8.11 -3.14 5.30
C ARG A 58 -8.64 -4.44 4.69
N ARG A 59 -8.98 -5.40 5.55
CA ARG A 59 -9.82 -6.55 5.18
C ARG A 59 -11.28 -6.18 5.41
N CYS A 60 -12.13 -6.45 4.44
CA CYS A 60 -13.57 -6.31 4.61
C CYS A 60 -14.07 -7.40 5.57
N GLU A 61 -15.09 -7.07 6.34
CA GLU A 61 -15.67 -8.00 7.31
C GLU A 61 -16.74 -8.88 6.65
N PRO A 62 -17.12 -10.00 7.27
CA PRO A 62 -18.30 -10.74 6.84
C PRO A 62 -19.54 -9.84 6.81
N GLY A 63 -20.29 -9.89 5.70
CA GLY A 63 -21.38 -8.95 5.42
C GLY A 63 -20.96 -7.71 4.64
N GLU A 64 -19.65 -7.48 4.43
CA GLU A 64 -19.12 -6.49 3.50
C GLU A 64 -18.52 -7.16 2.25
N TYR A 65 -18.54 -6.44 1.14
CA TYR A 65 -17.83 -6.79 -0.09
C TYR A 65 -16.79 -5.73 -0.42
N ILE A 66 -15.75 -6.13 -1.16
CA ILE A 66 -14.72 -5.25 -1.69
C ILE A 66 -15.34 -4.43 -2.81
N ARG A 67 -15.66 -3.16 -2.52
CA ARG A 67 -16.17 -2.23 -3.53
C ARG A 67 -15.04 -1.74 -4.44
N GLU A 68 -13.89 -1.42 -3.84
CA GLU A 68 -12.70 -0.95 -4.55
C GLU A 68 -11.48 -1.68 -4.00
N GLN A 69 -10.69 -2.29 -4.87
CA GLN A 69 -9.46 -2.95 -4.47
C GLN A 69 -8.42 -1.91 -4.05
N GLY A 70 -7.71 -2.18 -2.96
CA GLY A 70 -6.59 -1.36 -2.55
C GLY A 70 -5.49 -1.33 -3.62
N THR A 71 -4.80 -0.20 -3.72
CA THR A 71 -3.66 0.01 -4.62
C THR A 71 -2.42 0.34 -3.80
N SER A 72 -1.28 0.62 -4.44
CA SER A 72 -0.08 1.07 -3.75
C SER A 72 -0.25 2.43 -3.05
N SER A 73 -1.28 3.21 -3.38
CA SER A 73 -1.53 4.52 -2.78
C SER A 73 -2.91 4.67 -2.12
N THR A 74 -3.75 3.64 -2.20
CA THR A 74 -5.11 3.68 -1.65
C THR A 74 -5.44 2.41 -0.90
N ASP A 75 -6.17 2.55 0.20
CA ASP A 75 -6.67 1.41 0.95
C ASP A 75 -7.79 0.68 0.19
N THR A 76 -8.06 -0.56 0.60
CA THR A 76 -9.24 -1.31 0.14
C THR A 76 -10.50 -0.66 0.69
N VAL A 77 -11.46 -0.38 -0.21
CA VAL A 77 -12.76 0.17 0.19
C VAL A 77 -13.80 -0.93 0.21
N CYS A 78 -14.44 -1.09 1.36
CA CYS A 78 -15.50 -2.06 1.56
C CYS A 78 -16.87 -1.39 1.55
N SER A 79 -17.91 -2.15 1.25
CA SER A 79 -19.29 -1.71 1.38
C SER A 79 -20.17 -2.85 1.88
N THR A 80 -21.23 -2.49 2.61
CA THR A 80 -22.14 -3.46 3.21
C THR A 80 -23.01 -4.13 2.16
N CYS A 81 -23.26 -5.43 2.33
CA CYS A 81 -24.23 -6.15 1.54
C CYS A 81 -25.66 -5.73 1.88
N SER A 82 -26.54 -5.80 0.88
CA SER A 82 -27.98 -5.60 1.07
C SER A 82 -28.60 -6.83 1.73
N ASP A 83 -29.74 -6.63 2.38
CA ASP A 83 -30.50 -7.73 3.01
C ASP A 83 -30.77 -8.86 2.00
N GLY A 84 -30.61 -10.11 2.45
CA GLY A 84 -30.73 -11.30 1.59
C GLY A 84 -29.47 -11.68 0.79
N THR A 85 -28.39 -10.90 0.87
CA THR A 85 -27.10 -11.20 0.24
C THR A 85 -25.98 -11.32 1.26
N PHE A 86 -24.93 -12.08 0.94
CA PHE A 86 -23.78 -12.30 1.82
C PHE A 86 -22.45 -12.16 1.09
N SER A 87 -21.42 -11.85 1.88
CA SER A 87 -20.02 -11.87 1.47
C SER A 87 -19.18 -12.23 2.69
N ASP A 88 -18.10 -12.97 2.48
CA ASP A 88 -17.14 -13.34 3.54
C ASP A 88 -16.03 -12.27 3.70
N GLY A 89 -16.26 -11.05 3.22
CA GLY A 89 -15.25 -9.99 3.19
C GLY A 89 -14.17 -10.15 2.11
N THR A 90 -14.17 -11.26 1.37
CA THR A 90 -13.20 -11.55 0.30
C THR A 90 -13.79 -11.37 -1.11
N PHE A 91 -15.11 -11.20 -1.22
CA PHE A 91 -15.76 -11.07 -2.52
C PHE A 91 -15.80 -9.61 -2.98
N THR A 92 -15.71 -9.41 -4.30
CA THR A 92 -15.89 -8.09 -4.94
C THR A 92 -17.36 -7.73 -5.16
N SER A 93 -18.28 -8.62 -4.79
CA SER A 93 -19.72 -8.37 -4.83
C SER A 93 -20.45 -9.34 -3.91
N CYS A 94 -21.61 -8.93 -3.44
CA CYS A 94 -22.45 -9.78 -2.59
C CYS A 94 -23.08 -10.90 -3.41
N ARG A 95 -23.13 -12.09 -2.82
CA ARG A 95 -23.75 -13.27 -3.42
C ARG A 95 -25.10 -13.52 -2.76
N ASN A 96 -26.05 -14.02 -3.53
CA ASN A 96 -27.31 -14.49 -2.94
C ASN A 96 -27.03 -15.75 -2.10
N HIS A 97 -27.67 -15.84 -0.93
CA HIS A 97 -27.76 -17.11 -0.22
C HIS A 97 -28.50 -18.10 -1.13
N LYS A 98 -27.79 -19.09 -1.68
CA LYS A 98 -28.47 -20.28 -2.21
C LYS A 98 -28.88 -21.11 -1.00
N GLN A 99 -30.18 -21.09 -0.73
CA GLN A 99 -30.84 -21.96 0.24
C GLN A 99 -30.85 -23.40 -0.25
#